data_AF-V9DKA4-F1
#
_entry.id   AF-V9DKA4-F1
#
_cell.length_a   1.000
_cell.length_b   1.000
_cell.length_c   1.000
_cell.angle_alpha   90.00
_cell.angle_beta   90.00
_cell.angle_gamma   90.00
#
_symmetry.space_group_name_H-M   'P 1'
#
loop_
_entity.id
_entity.type
_entity.pdbx_description
1 polymer ?
#
loop_
_entity_poly.entity_id
_entity_poly.type
_entity_poly.pdbx_seq_one_letter_code
_entity_poly.pdbx_strand_id
1 'polypeptide(L)'
;VPCKYEADRLFLEPPHSHDPINVSHVAALSASTLRQLPEAVQDALWALQESTSVIYASCLRLQALLEERFERLTALQDTPGTYSEVPFFNYINTLSVERPYLVHDAHPDWKHKARQTGILSPTSPYASLRLTYRGRTITIGQWMQRLSAAESLWVDTAQAVDLPDFDATIREYQSLS
;
A
#
# COMPACT_ATOMS: atom_id res chain seq x y z
N VAL A 1 -0.99 -4.59 -20.09
CA VAL A 1 -0.32 -5.87 -19.71
C VAL A 1 -0.73 -6.16 -18.28
N PRO A 2 -1.44 -7.25 -17.99
CA PRO A 2 -1.81 -7.56 -16.62
C PRO A 2 -0.51 -7.98 -15.91
N CYS A 3 -0.17 -7.29 -14.81
CA CYS A 3 0.91 -7.72 -13.95
C CYS A 3 0.49 -9.05 -13.29
N LYS A 4 0.72 -10.17 -13.98
CA LYS A 4 0.71 -11.50 -13.37
C LYS A 4 1.92 -11.60 -12.44
N TYR A 5 1.85 -10.98 -11.27
CA TYR A 5 2.77 -11.22 -10.18
C TYR A 5 2.14 -12.20 -9.18
N GLU A 6 2.32 -13.49 -9.46
CA GLU A 6 2.15 -14.53 -8.43
C GLU A 6 3.19 -14.40 -7.30
N ALA A 7 4.18 -13.51 -7.41
CA ALA A 7 5.13 -13.23 -6.34
C ALA A 7 4.64 -12.24 -5.27
N ASP A 8 3.47 -11.61 -5.46
CA ASP A 8 2.97 -10.52 -4.62
C ASP A 8 1.75 -10.89 -3.76
N ARG A 9 1.22 -12.11 -3.89
CA ARG A 9 0.05 -12.61 -3.12
C ARG A 9 0.32 -12.93 -1.65
N LEU A 10 1.54 -12.69 -1.15
CA LEU A 10 1.96 -13.02 0.23
C LEU A 10 2.33 -11.78 1.05
N PHE A 11 2.13 -10.59 0.50
CA PHE A 11 2.11 -9.37 1.29
C PHE A 11 0.68 -9.16 1.79
N LEU A 12 0.50 -9.42 3.08
CA LEU A 12 -0.48 -8.79 3.98
C LEU A 12 -1.94 -8.71 3.48
N GLU A 13 -2.86 -9.40 4.13
CA GLU A 13 -4.26 -9.00 4.05
C GLU A 13 -4.45 -7.67 4.80
N PRO A 14 -5.25 -6.74 4.25
CA PRO A 14 -6.09 -5.96 5.15
C PRO A 14 -7.49 -5.71 4.58
N PRO A 15 -8.52 -5.80 5.45
CA PRO A 15 -9.72 -5.01 5.24
C PRO A 15 -9.94 -4.13 6.48
N HIS A 16 -9.39 -2.91 6.50
CA HIS A 16 -9.76 -1.79 7.40
C HIS A 16 -10.08 -2.14 8.87
N SER A 17 -9.45 -3.19 9.38
CA SER A 17 -9.43 -3.53 10.78
C SER A 17 -8.16 -2.89 11.30
N HIS A 18 -8.28 -1.97 12.25
CA HIS A 18 -7.16 -1.45 13.04
C HIS A 18 -6.51 -2.56 13.91
N ASP A 19 -6.47 -3.80 13.42
CA ASP A 19 -5.91 -4.95 14.09
C ASP A 19 -4.47 -5.17 13.59
N PRO A 20 -3.47 -4.69 14.34
CA PRO A 20 -2.06 -4.82 13.99
C PRO A 20 -1.58 -6.28 13.93
N ILE A 21 -2.43 -7.25 14.28
CA ILE A 21 -2.12 -8.69 14.33
C ILE A 21 -2.20 -9.35 12.94
N ASN A 22 -2.99 -8.80 11.99
CA ASN A 22 -3.13 -9.37 10.64
C ASN A 22 -1.99 -9.00 9.67
N VAL A 23 -1.03 -8.19 10.13
CA VAL A 23 0.17 -7.84 9.37
C VAL A 23 1.17 -9.00 9.48
N SER A 24 0.95 -10.04 8.68
CA SER A 24 1.80 -11.23 8.57
C SER A 24 3.30 -10.90 8.43
N HIS A 25 4.07 -11.29 9.46
CA HIS A 25 5.40 -11.94 9.53
C HIS A 25 6.53 -11.68 8.49
N VAL A 26 6.37 -10.78 7.53
CA VAL A 26 7.31 -10.57 6.41
C VAL A 26 8.02 -9.22 6.52
N ALA A 27 7.43 -8.23 7.22
CA ALA A 27 8.09 -6.98 7.60
C ALA A 27 8.70 -7.04 9.00
N ALA A 28 8.21 -7.92 9.88
CA ALA A 28 8.73 -8.06 11.24
C ALA A 28 10.13 -8.67 11.21
N LEU A 29 11.11 -7.94 11.75
CA LEU A 29 12.40 -8.55 12.07
C LEU A 29 12.18 -9.69 13.06
N SER A 30 12.95 -10.77 12.92
CA SER A 30 12.87 -11.89 13.86
C SER A 30 13.08 -11.41 15.30
N ALA A 31 12.41 -12.02 16.28
CA ALA A 31 12.60 -11.67 17.70
C ALA A 31 14.08 -11.75 18.13
N SER A 32 14.84 -12.70 17.56
CA SER A 32 16.29 -12.81 17.76
C SER A 32 17.10 -11.64 17.19
N THR A 33 16.65 -11.03 16.09
CA THR A 33 17.28 -9.84 15.51
C THR A 33 16.87 -8.59 16.28
N LEU A 34 15.60 -8.46 16.66
CA LEU A 34 15.10 -7.32 17.45
C LEU A 34 15.80 -7.21 18.80
N ARG A 35 16.01 -8.33 19.50
CA ARG A 35 16.73 -8.35 20.79
C ARG A 35 18.20 -7.91 20.71
N GLN A 36 18.79 -7.83 19.51
CA GLN A 36 20.15 -7.31 19.31
C GLN A 36 20.19 -5.79 19.19
N LEU A 37 19.03 -5.14 19.10
CA LEU A 37 18.89 -3.70 18.93
C LEU A 37 18.54 -3.04 20.27
N PRO A 38 18.94 -1.78 20.50
CA PRO A 38 18.43 -1.01 21.62
C PRO A 38 16.90 -0.90 21.55
N GLU A 39 16.25 -0.84 22.71
CA GLU A 39 14.79 -0.71 22.85
C GLU A 39 14.22 0.42 21.98
N ALA A 40 14.83 1.61 22.03
CA ALA A 40 14.42 2.74 21.20
C ALA A 40 14.44 2.45 19.68
N VAL A 41 15.35 1.59 19.21
CA VAL A 41 15.41 1.19 17.80
C VAL A 41 14.36 0.12 17.49
N GLN A 42 14.06 -0.77 18.44
CA GLN A 42 12.97 -1.73 18.33
C GLN A 42 11.61 -1.02 18.22
N ASP A 43 11.36 -0.02 19.08
CA ASP A 43 10.12 0.78 19.07
C ASP A 43 9.98 1.56 17.75
N ALA A 44 11.06 2.17 17.27
CA ALA A 44 11.04 2.88 15.99
C ALA A 44 10.76 1.94 14.81
N LEU A 45 11.34 0.74 14.83
CA LEU A 45 11.09 -0.31 13.84
C LEU A 45 9.65 -0.82 13.88
N TRP A 46 9.08 -0.97 15.08
CA TRP A 46 7.68 -1.31 15.27
C TRP A 46 6.77 -0.27 14.64
N ALA A 47 6.97 1.01 14.97
CA ALA A 47 6.18 2.11 14.41
C ALA A 47 6.30 2.18 12.87
N LEU A 48 7.51 1.96 12.34
CA LEU A 48 7.74 1.89 10.90
C LEU A 48 6.97 0.73 10.25
N GLN A 49 6.94 -0.44 10.89
CA GLN A 49 6.19 -1.59 10.39
C GLN A 49 4.68 -1.31 10.36
N GLU A 50 4.13 -0.69 11.40
CA GLU A 50 2.72 -0.27 11.42
C GLU A 50 2.43 0.69 10.26
N SER A 51 3.25 1.73 10.09
CA SER A 51 3.08 2.71 9.00
C SER A 51 3.23 2.08 7.61
N THR A 52 4.15 1.12 7.45
CA THR A 52 4.30 0.37 6.19
C THR A 52 3.00 -0.35 5.83
N SER A 53 2.37 -0.95 6.83
CA SER A 53 1.13 -1.71 6.67
C SER A 53 -0.02 -0.80 6.24
N VAL A 54 -0.07 0.42 6.77
CA VAL A 54 -1.04 1.45 6.36
C VAL A 54 -0.87 1.83 4.89
N ILE A 55 0.35 2.15 4.45
CA ILE A 55 0.59 2.50 3.03
C ILE A 55 0.17 1.35 2.11
N TYR A 56 0.59 0.13 2.45
CA TYR A 56 0.26 -1.04 1.65
C TYR A 56 -1.25 -1.27 1.57
N ALA A 57 -1.95 -1.21 2.70
CA ALA A 57 -3.40 -1.38 2.77
C ALA A 57 -4.13 -0.33 1.93
N SER A 58 -3.73 0.94 2.02
CA SER A 58 -4.30 2.00 1.22
C SER A 58 -4.02 1.82 -0.27
N CYS A 59 -2.83 1.32 -0.64
CA CYS A 59 -2.51 1.02 -2.04
C CYS A 59 -3.43 -0.07 -2.60
N LEU A 60 -3.61 -1.17 -1.86
CA LEU A 60 -4.53 -2.24 -2.26
C LEU A 60 -5.98 -1.77 -2.34
N ARG A 61 -6.45 -0.98 -1.36
CA ARG A 61 -7.80 -0.42 -1.38
C ARG A 61 -7.99 0.48 -2.60
N LEU A 62 -7.01 1.32 -2.93
CA LEU A 62 -7.05 2.17 -4.11
C LEU A 62 -7.15 1.34 -5.40
N GLN A 63 -6.36 0.26 -5.52
CA GLN A 63 -6.43 -0.67 -6.66
C GLN A 63 -7.81 -1.35 -6.76
N ALA A 64 -8.32 -1.89 -5.66
CA ALA A 64 -9.64 -2.53 -5.63
C ALA A 64 -10.75 -1.55 -6.07
N LEU A 65 -10.72 -0.31 -5.57
CA LEU A 65 -11.66 0.72 -6.01
C LEU A 65 -11.55 0.98 -7.53
N LEU A 66 -10.35 1.03 -8.11
CA LEU A 66 -10.19 1.23 -9.56
C LEU A 66 -10.72 0.07 -10.40
N GLU A 67 -10.64 -1.16 -9.88
CA GLU A 67 -11.19 -2.37 -10.51
C GLU A 67 -12.72 -2.38 -10.46
N GLU A 68 -13.32 -1.88 -9.39
CA GLU A 68 -14.78 -1.79 -9.21
C GLU A 68 -15.47 -0.76 -10.13
N ARG A 69 -14.74 0.04 -10.92
CA ARG A 69 -15.31 1.18 -11.66
C ARG A 69 -16.52 0.84 -12.52
N PHE A 70 -16.52 -0.32 -13.17
CA PHE A 70 -17.64 -0.78 -14.01
C PHE A 70 -18.80 -1.35 -13.19
N GLU A 71 -18.52 -1.96 -12.04
CA GLU A 71 -19.56 -2.46 -11.12
C GLU A 71 -20.37 -1.31 -10.51
N ARG A 72 -19.79 -0.11 -10.46
CA ARG A 72 -20.46 1.11 -9.99
C ARG A 72 -21.34 1.76 -11.07
N LEU A 73 -21.32 1.28 -12.32
CA LEU A 73 -22.27 1.70 -13.35
C LEU A 73 -23.62 1.00 -13.16
N THR A 74 -24.57 1.70 -12.55
CA THR A 74 -25.93 1.18 -12.36
C THR A 74 -26.81 1.61 -13.53
N ALA A 75 -27.27 0.67 -14.36
CA ALA A 75 -28.15 0.95 -15.49
C ALA A 75 -29.48 1.55 -15.02
N LEU A 76 -29.95 2.59 -15.70
CA LEU A 76 -31.29 3.14 -15.47
C LEU A 76 -32.33 2.25 -16.16
N GLN A 77 -33.42 1.97 -15.44
CA GLN A 77 -34.54 1.24 -16.02
C GLN A 77 -35.11 2.05 -17.21
N ASP A 78 -35.52 1.34 -18.25
CA ASP A 78 -36.22 1.87 -19.43
C ASP A 78 -35.38 2.67 -20.45
N THR A 79 -34.08 2.89 -20.23
CA THR A 79 -33.22 3.58 -21.22
C THR A 79 -31.89 2.86 -21.45
N PRO A 80 -31.78 2.01 -22.49
CA PRO A 80 -30.55 1.27 -22.80
C PRO A 80 -29.35 2.20 -23.00
N GLY A 81 -28.22 1.84 -22.38
CA GLY A 81 -26.98 2.59 -22.49
C GLY A 81 -26.89 3.84 -21.60
N THR A 82 -27.85 4.06 -20.71
CA THR A 82 -27.78 5.13 -19.69
C THR A 82 -27.57 4.55 -18.29
N TYR A 83 -26.79 5.28 -17.49
CA TYR A 83 -26.37 4.86 -16.16
C TYR A 83 -26.64 5.97 -15.14
N SER A 84 -26.85 5.60 -13.88
CA SER A 84 -27.03 6.54 -12.79
C SER A 84 -25.70 7.14 -12.35
N GLU A 85 -25.63 8.47 -12.28
CA GLU A 85 -24.48 9.18 -11.74
C GLU A 85 -24.30 9.00 -10.23
N VAL A 86 -25.39 8.75 -9.48
CA VAL A 86 -25.36 8.80 -8.01
C VAL A 86 -24.42 7.74 -7.39
N PRO A 87 -24.49 6.45 -7.76
CA PRO A 87 -23.56 5.44 -7.26
C PRO A 87 -22.11 5.73 -7.70
N PHE A 88 -21.93 6.24 -8.92
CA PHE A 88 -20.62 6.57 -9.47
C PHE A 88 -19.99 7.76 -8.75
N PHE A 89 -20.76 8.80 -8.43
CA PHE A 89 -20.31 9.96 -7.66
C PHE A 89 -19.83 9.56 -6.26
N ASN A 90 -20.57 8.70 -5.55
CA ASN A 90 -20.17 8.19 -4.24
C ASN A 90 -18.86 7.37 -4.31
N TYR A 91 -18.72 6.60 -5.37
CA TYR A 91 -17.50 5.86 -5.68
C TYR A 91 -16.30 6.81 -5.92
N ILE A 92 -16.47 7.82 -6.78
CA ILE A 92 -15.43 8.82 -7.06
C ILE A 92 -15.06 9.60 -5.81
N ASN A 93 -16.02 9.93 -4.94
CA ASN A 93 -15.72 10.55 -3.65
C ASN A 93 -14.86 9.67 -2.75
N THR A 94 -15.07 8.35 -2.80
CA THR A 94 -14.23 7.42 -2.03
C THR A 94 -12.80 7.37 -2.59
N LEU A 95 -12.65 7.29 -3.91
CA LEU A 95 -11.35 7.35 -4.58
C LEU A 95 -10.61 8.68 -4.36
N SER A 96 -11.35 9.79 -4.40
CA SER A 96 -10.80 11.14 -4.24
C SER A 96 -10.36 11.44 -2.81
N VAL A 97 -10.74 10.60 -1.84
CA VAL A 97 -10.21 10.63 -0.47
C VAL A 97 -9.03 9.66 -0.30
N GLU A 98 -9.13 8.45 -0.82
CA GLU A 98 -8.11 7.41 -0.61
C GLU A 98 -6.76 7.78 -1.25
N ARG A 99 -6.78 8.31 -2.49
CA ARG A 99 -5.53 8.69 -3.18
C ARG A 99 -4.78 9.81 -2.43
N PRO A 100 -5.40 10.94 -2.06
CA PRO A 100 -4.75 11.97 -1.24
C PRO A 100 -4.28 11.45 0.11
N TYR A 101 -5.05 10.59 0.79
CA TYR A 101 -4.64 10.02 2.08
C TYR A 101 -3.30 9.27 1.96
N LEU A 102 -3.17 8.40 0.96
CA LEU A 102 -1.93 7.66 0.73
C LEU A 102 -0.75 8.60 0.46
N VAL A 103 -0.94 9.58 -0.43
CA VAL A 103 0.14 10.45 -0.93
C VAL A 103 0.53 11.55 0.06
N HIS A 104 -0.45 12.15 0.74
CA HIS A 104 -0.24 13.36 1.56
C HIS A 104 -0.22 13.08 3.06
N ASP A 105 -0.73 11.94 3.53
CA ASP A 105 -0.76 11.61 4.96
C ASP A 105 0.10 10.38 5.27
N ALA A 106 -0.24 9.22 4.69
CA ALA A 106 0.42 7.95 5.01
C ALA A 106 1.91 7.93 4.58
N HIS A 107 2.20 8.40 3.36
CA HIS A 107 3.57 8.49 2.85
C HIS A 107 4.48 9.39 3.70
N PRO A 108 4.12 10.64 4.03
CA PRO A 108 4.93 11.47 4.92
C PRO A 108 5.14 10.88 6.32
N ASP A 109 4.11 10.28 6.92
CA ASP A 109 4.22 9.58 8.20
C ASP A 109 5.25 8.44 8.14
N TRP A 110 5.19 7.62 7.09
CA TRP A 110 6.16 6.56 6.88
C TRP A 110 7.57 7.08 6.72
N LYS A 111 7.78 8.15 5.93
CA LYS A 111 9.11 8.76 5.76
C LYS A 111 9.63 9.31 7.08
N HIS A 112 8.77 9.88 7.92
CA HIS A 112 9.15 10.34 9.26
C HIS A 112 9.62 9.18 10.14
N LYS A 113 8.83 8.11 10.25
CA LYS A 113 9.15 6.91 11.04
C LYS A 113 10.40 6.20 10.52
N ALA A 114 10.55 6.12 9.19
CA ALA A 114 11.74 5.54 8.54
C ALA A 114 13.02 6.27 8.95
N ARG A 115 12.99 7.61 9.02
CA ARG A 115 14.12 8.42 9.49
C ARG A 115 14.43 8.18 10.96
N GLN A 116 13.41 8.05 11.81
CA GLN A 116 13.57 7.80 13.25
C GLN A 116 14.28 6.47 13.54
N THR A 117 14.14 5.45 12.68
CA THR A 117 14.89 4.20 12.85
C THR A 117 16.41 4.37 12.73
N GLY A 118 16.88 5.40 12.01
CA GLY A 118 18.30 5.65 11.76
C GLY A 118 19.03 4.54 10.98
N ILE A 119 18.32 3.54 10.44
CA ILE A 119 18.91 2.36 9.79
C ILE A 119 19.58 2.70 8.47
N LEU A 120 18.96 3.57 7.67
CA LEU A 120 19.50 4.00 6.38
C LEU A 120 20.61 5.06 6.51
N SER A 121 20.95 5.48 7.73
CA SER A 121 22.08 6.38 7.94
C SER A 121 23.39 5.66 7.57
N PRO A 122 24.31 6.29 6.81
CA PRO A 122 25.62 5.71 6.52
C PRO A 122 26.46 5.47 7.79
N THR A 123 26.10 6.10 8.91
CA THR A 123 26.72 5.91 10.23
C THR A 123 25.99 4.91 11.13
N SER A 124 24.94 4.25 10.63
CA SER A 124 24.13 3.35 11.43
C SER A 124 24.92 2.11 11.85
N PRO A 125 25.14 1.88 13.16
CA PRO A 125 25.83 0.67 13.62
C PRO A 125 24.98 -0.60 13.41
N TYR A 126 23.70 -0.45 13.11
CA TYR A 126 22.74 -1.55 12.98
C TYR A 126 22.53 -2.01 11.53
N ALA A 127 22.93 -1.21 10.54
CA ALA A 127 22.67 -1.50 9.12
C ALA A 127 23.33 -2.81 8.63
N SER A 128 24.42 -3.23 9.26
CA SER A 128 25.18 -4.43 8.93
C SER A 128 24.69 -5.70 9.66
N LEU A 129 23.80 -5.56 10.65
CA LEU A 129 23.25 -6.69 11.39
C LEU A 129 22.52 -7.63 10.43
N ARG A 130 22.82 -8.93 10.56
CA ARG A 130 22.29 -9.96 9.67
C ARG A 130 20.94 -10.45 10.19
N LEU A 131 20.04 -10.66 9.26
CA LEU A 131 18.74 -11.27 9.50
C LEU A 131 18.46 -12.30 8.41
N THR A 132 17.63 -13.30 8.75
CA THR A 132 17.14 -14.26 7.77
C THR A 132 15.82 -13.75 7.21
N TYR A 133 15.80 -13.50 5.91
CA TYR A 133 14.61 -13.08 5.18
C TYR A 133 14.37 -14.06 4.04
N ARG A 134 13.21 -14.74 4.05
CA ARG A 134 12.82 -15.73 3.03
C ARG A 134 13.91 -16.80 2.79
N GLY A 135 14.50 -17.32 3.88
CA GLY A 135 15.56 -18.32 3.83
C GLY A 135 16.92 -17.81 3.33
N ARG A 136 17.08 -16.51 3.09
CA ARG A 136 18.35 -15.87 2.71
C ARG A 136 18.83 -14.95 3.82
N THR A 137 20.14 -14.94 4.06
CA THR A 137 20.76 -13.98 4.97
C THR A 137 20.92 -12.64 4.26
N ILE A 138 20.30 -11.60 4.79
CA ILE A 138 20.46 -10.20 4.34
C ILE A 138 20.81 -9.32 5.54
N THR A 139 21.19 -8.06 5.32
CA THR A 139 21.38 -7.10 6.41
C THR A 139 20.12 -6.27 6.69
N ILE A 140 20.01 -5.67 7.89
CA ILE A 140 18.91 -4.75 8.22
C ILE A 140 18.89 -3.57 7.24
N GLY A 141 20.05 -3.05 6.84
CA GLY A 141 20.14 -2.00 5.83
C GLY A 141 19.58 -2.44 4.46
N GLN A 142 19.90 -3.65 4.01
CA GLN A 142 19.35 -4.21 2.77
C GLN A 142 17.84 -4.46 2.85
N TRP A 143 17.35 -4.91 4.00
CA TRP A 143 15.92 -5.05 4.26
C TRP A 143 15.21 -3.70 4.17
N MET A 144 15.75 -2.66 4.81
CA MET A 144 15.19 -1.32 4.80
C MET A 144 15.22 -0.66 3.41
N GLN A 145 16.26 -0.92 2.61
CA GLN A 145 16.31 -0.50 1.21
C GLN A 145 15.19 -1.12 0.37
N ARG A 146 14.94 -2.42 0.55
CA ARG A 146 13.83 -3.11 -0.14
C ARG A 146 12.47 -2.60 0.29
N LEU A 147 12.31 -2.35 1.60
CA LEU A 147 11.09 -1.76 2.15
C LEU A 147 10.82 -0.38 1.55
N SER A 148 11.85 0.49 1.49
CA SER A 148 11.74 1.80 0.87
C SER A 148 11.41 1.71 -0.63
N ALA A 149 11.97 0.73 -1.35
CA ALA A 149 11.67 0.57 -2.77
C ALA A 149 10.22 0.12 -2.99
N ALA A 150 9.71 -0.81 -2.17
CA ALA A 150 8.32 -1.24 -2.23
C ALA A 150 7.35 -0.10 -1.88
N GLU A 151 7.65 0.66 -0.84
CA GLU A 151 6.89 1.84 -0.45
C GLU A 151 6.84 2.88 -1.58
N SER A 152 7.98 3.18 -2.20
CA SER A 152 8.02 4.16 -3.29
C SER A 152 7.20 3.69 -4.50
N LEU A 153 7.24 2.39 -4.82
CA LEU A 153 6.39 1.83 -5.87
C LEU A 153 4.89 2.03 -5.58
N TRP A 154 4.44 1.79 -4.35
CA TRP A 154 3.03 1.94 -3.97
C TRP A 154 2.57 3.40 -4.07
N VAL A 155 3.43 4.34 -3.65
CA VAL A 155 3.17 5.78 -3.72
C VAL A 155 3.18 6.27 -5.16
N ASP A 156 4.17 5.87 -5.97
CA ASP A 156 4.25 6.21 -7.39
C ASP A 156 3.03 5.68 -8.14
N THR A 157 2.60 4.45 -7.83
CA THR A 157 1.37 3.87 -8.39
C THR A 157 0.16 4.73 -8.06
N ALA A 158 0.01 5.15 -6.80
CA ALA A 158 -1.10 6.00 -6.38
C ALA A 158 -1.07 7.40 -7.01
N GLN A 159 0.11 7.99 -7.18
CA GLN A 159 0.28 9.30 -7.85
C GLN A 159 -0.08 9.22 -9.34
N ALA A 160 0.20 8.11 -10.00
CA ALA A 160 -0.12 7.87 -11.40
C ALA A 160 -1.61 7.53 -11.63
N VAL A 161 -2.43 7.41 -10.57
CA VAL A 161 -3.86 7.15 -10.71
C VAL A 161 -4.59 8.40 -11.19
N ASP A 162 -5.10 8.30 -12.41
CA ASP A 162 -6.16 9.18 -12.92
C ASP A 162 -7.52 8.74 -12.37
N LEU A 163 -8.28 9.69 -11.85
CA LEU A 163 -9.63 9.41 -11.34
C LEU A 163 -10.54 9.06 -12.53
N PRO A 164 -11.33 7.97 -12.45
CA PRO A 164 -12.25 7.60 -13.52
C PRO A 164 -13.27 8.72 -13.78
N ASP A 165 -13.40 9.10 -15.05
CA ASP A 165 -14.46 10.01 -15.50
C ASP A 165 -15.73 9.21 -15.84
N PHE A 166 -16.90 9.73 -15.48
CA PHE A 166 -18.16 9.01 -15.64
C PHE A 166 -18.45 8.70 -17.11
N ASP A 167 -18.41 9.71 -17.97
CA ASP A 167 -18.70 9.56 -19.39
C ASP A 167 -17.65 8.69 -20.08
N ALA A 168 -16.38 8.84 -19.74
CA ALA A 168 -15.31 7.99 -20.25
C ALA A 168 -15.48 6.53 -19.83
N THR A 169 -15.87 6.27 -18.58
CA THR A 169 -16.09 4.92 -18.05
C THR A 169 -17.28 4.25 -18.74
N ILE A 170 -18.36 4.99 -19.01
CA ILE A 170 -19.51 4.49 -19.79
C ILE A 170 -19.07 4.12 -21.21
N ARG A 171 -18.34 5.02 -21.90
CA ARG A 171 -17.86 4.76 -23.27
C ARG A 171 -16.96 3.54 -23.33
N GLU A 172 -16.05 3.40 -22.37
CA GLU A 172 -15.17 2.22 -22.25
C GLU A 172 -16.00 0.95 -22.02
N TYR A 173 -16.91 0.96 -21.05
CA TYR A 173 -17.76 -0.19 -20.73
C TYR A 173 -18.59 -0.66 -21.93
N GLN A 174 -19.21 0.28 -22.65
CA GLN A 174 -20.00 -0.02 -23.84
C GLN A 174 -19.15 -0.58 -24.99
N SER A 175 -17.88 -0.17 -25.12
CA SER A 175 -16.98 -0.71 -26.15
C SER A 175 -16.48 -2.13 -25.86
N LEU A 176 -16.56 -2.57 -24.60
CA LEU A 176 -16.14 -3.88 -24.13
C LEU A 176 -17.31 -4.90 -24.05
N SER A 177 -18.54 -4.40 -24.16
CA SER A 177 -19.80 -5.17 -24.10
C SER A 177 -20.24 -5.67 -25.47
#